data_AF-A0A8X6RAC3-F1
#
_entry.id   AF-A0A8X6RAC3-F1
#
_cell.length_a   1.000
_cell.length_b   1.000
_cell.length_c   1.000
_cell.angle_alpha   90.00
_cell.angle_beta   90.00
_cell.angle_gamma   90.00
#
_symmetry.space_group_name_H-M   'P 1'
#
loop_
_entity.id
_entity.type
_entity.pdbx_description
1 polymer ?
#
loop_
_entity_poly.entity_id
_entity_poly.type
_entity_poly.pdbx_seq_one_letter_code
_entity_poly.pdbx_strand_id
1 'polypeptide(L)'
;MISNKDTNSCCPCGDFRALNKQTRPYRYSIPNLTSFNENIKGKTIFTKLDIQRAYHHIRIHPADRHKMAIITNFGTFEFVFMPFGLSNAAQTWMRFIHEVLRGFDYCFVYLDDRLIASTDANSHKKHDTDLALMSDASDFGLGASLRYPTTFGTMILRNRING
;
A
#
# COMPACT_ATOMS: atom_id res chain seq x y z
N MET A 1 8.78 20.55 -7.72
CA MET A 1 7.31 20.48 -7.68
C MET A 1 6.86 19.71 -8.91
N ILE A 2 5.95 18.74 -8.76
CA ILE A 2 5.34 18.04 -9.89
C ILE A 2 3.88 18.49 -9.99
N SER A 3 3.49 18.97 -11.17
CA SER A 3 2.11 19.39 -11.44
C SER A 3 1.24 18.15 -11.72
N ASN A 4 0.16 18.02 -10.97
CA ASN A 4 -0.87 17.03 -11.24
C ASN A 4 -1.72 17.52 -12.43
N LYS A 5 -1.75 16.72 -13.50
CA LYS A 5 -2.45 17.06 -14.76
C LYS A 5 -3.97 17.16 -14.60
N ASP A 6 -4.54 16.48 -13.61
CA ASP A 6 -6.00 16.38 -13.44
C ASP A 6 -6.55 17.41 -12.46
N THR A 7 -5.74 17.85 -11.48
CA THR A 7 -6.21 18.72 -10.39
C THR A 7 -5.60 20.12 -10.40
N ASN A 8 -4.72 20.44 -11.37
CA ASN A 8 -3.91 21.67 -11.38
C ASN A 8 -3.16 21.95 -10.05
N SER A 9 -3.03 20.91 -9.22
CA SER A 9 -2.36 20.99 -7.92
C SER A 9 -0.89 20.65 -8.05
N CYS A 10 -0.05 21.30 -7.25
CA CYS A 10 1.39 21.16 -7.32
C CYS A 10 1.87 20.38 -6.10
N CYS A 11 2.40 19.18 -6.31
CA CYS A 11 2.90 18.33 -5.23
C CYS A 11 4.40 18.60 -5.00
N PRO A 12 4.84 18.81 -3.75
CA PRO A 12 6.26 18.82 -3.44
C PRO A 12 6.83 17.43 -3.66
N CYS A 13 7.77 17.32 -4.60
CA CYS A 13 8.52 16.09 -4.87
C CYS A 13 9.99 16.38 -4.63
N GLY A 14 10.59 15.65 -3.68
CA GLY A 14 12.01 15.72 -3.38
C GLY A 14 12.83 14.87 -4.35
N ASP A 15 14.01 15.36 -4.74
CA ASP A 15 14.99 14.54 -5.44
C ASP A 15 15.86 13.77 -4.44
N PHE A 16 15.47 12.53 -4.15
CA PHE A 16 16.18 11.67 -3.19
C PHE A 16 17.30 10.84 -3.83
N ARG A 17 17.72 11.10 -5.08
CA ARG A 17 18.76 10.28 -5.74
C ARG A 17 20.08 10.27 -4.98
N ALA A 18 20.53 11.41 -4.46
CA ALA A 18 21.75 11.52 -3.68
C ALA A 18 21.63 10.77 -2.34
N LEU A 19 20.50 10.94 -1.65
CA LEU A 19 20.19 10.25 -0.40
C LEU A 19 20.17 8.73 -0.61
N ASN A 20 19.47 8.26 -1.66
CA ASN A 20 19.35 6.83 -1.98
C ASN A 20 20.69 6.14 -2.24
N LYS A 21 21.70 6.86 -2.74
CA LYS A 21 23.07 6.30 -2.92
C LYS A 21 23.78 6.05 -1.59
N GLN A 22 23.48 6.84 -0.57
CA GLN A 22 24.08 6.75 0.77
C GLN A 22 23.26 5.82 1.69
N THR A 23 21.99 5.60 1.36
CA THR A 23 21.08 4.73 2.12
C THR A 23 21.50 3.27 2.00
N ARG A 24 21.64 2.59 3.13
CA ARG A 24 21.85 1.14 3.15
C ARG A 24 20.60 0.44 2.59
N PRO A 25 20.75 -0.45 1.58
CA PRO A 25 19.60 -1.14 1.02
C PRO A 25 18.96 -2.02 2.09
N TYR A 26 17.67 -1.79 2.32
CA TYR A 26 16.84 -2.69 3.10
C TYR A 26 16.61 -3.95 2.26
N ARG A 27 16.50 -5.12 2.90
CA ARG A 27 16.24 -6.41 2.24
C ARG A 27 15.04 -7.07 2.90
N TYR A 28 13.86 -6.65 2.51
CA TYR A 28 12.61 -7.34 2.76
C TYR A 28 12.19 -8.05 1.48
N SER A 29 11.96 -9.36 1.57
CA SER A 29 11.60 -10.19 0.42
C SER A 29 10.25 -9.78 -0.13
N ILE A 30 10.25 -9.20 -1.32
CA ILE A 30 9.02 -8.96 -2.07
C ILE A 30 8.64 -10.28 -2.75
N PRO A 31 7.44 -10.82 -2.52
CA PRO A 31 7.04 -12.05 -3.19
C PRO A 31 7.05 -11.79 -4.69
N ASN A 32 7.64 -12.71 -5.44
CA ASN A 32 7.59 -12.63 -6.89
C ASN A 32 6.15 -12.92 -7.36
N LEU A 33 5.82 -12.52 -8.59
CA LEU A 33 4.47 -12.71 -9.13
C LEU A 33 4.05 -14.18 -9.20
N THR A 34 4.98 -15.10 -9.44
CA THR A 34 4.71 -16.55 -9.48
C THR A 34 4.28 -17.08 -8.11
N SER A 35 5.03 -16.78 -7.05
CA SER A 35 4.73 -17.16 -5.67
C SER A 35 3.44 -16.49 -5.18
N PHE A 36 3.17 -15.25 -5.63
CA PHE A 36 1.90 -14.60 -5.38
C PHE A 36 0.72 -15.36 -6.03
N ASN A 37 0.87 -15.77 -7.30
CA ASN A 37 -0.15 -16.55 -8.00
C ASN A 37 -0.38 -17.93 -7.37
N GLU A 38 0.68 -18.59 -6.90
CA GLU A 38 0.58 -19.87 -6.18
C GLU A 38 -0.22 -19.72 -4.89
N ASN A 39 0.02 -18.65 -4.13
CA ASN A 39 -0.69 -18.37 -2.88
C ASN A 39 -2.19 -18.16 -3.06
N ILE A 40 -2.63 -17.70 -4.23
CA ILE A 40 -4.04 -17.43 -4.51
C ILE A 40 -4.70 -18.56 -5.33
N LYS A 41 -3.94 -19.58 -5.70
CA LYS A 41 -4.45 -20.72 -6.45
C LYS A 41 -5.60 -21.39 -5.70
N GLY A 42 -6.73 -21.58 -6.38
CA GLY A 42 -7.94 -22.18 -5.81
C GLY A 42 -8.90 -21.19 -5.14
N LYS A 43 -8.55 -19.90 -5.03
CA LYS A 43 -9.51 -18.85 -4.68
C LYS A 43 -10.29 -18.46 -5.94
N THR A 44 -11.59 -18.21 -5.78
CA THR A 44 -12.53 -17.97 -6.89
C THR A 44 -13.11 -16.56 -6.86
N ILE A 45 -13.17 -15.94 -5.67
CA ILE A 45 -13.73 -14.61 -5.45
C ILE A 45 -12.63 -13.71 -4.93
N PHE A 46 -12.56 -12.51 -5.50
CA PHE A 46 -11.50 -11.55 -5.30
C PHE A 46 -12.08 -10.17 -5.08
N THR A 47 -11.60 -9.48 -4.06
CA THR A 47 -11.87 -8.06 -3.83
C THR A 47 -10.54 -7.32 -3.78
N LYS A 48 -10.40 -6.30 -4.63
CA LYS A 48 -9.24 -5.42 -4.62
C LYS A 48 -9.48 -4.29 -3.62
N LEU A 49 -8.54 -4.11 -2.71
CA LEU A 49 -8.50 -2.96 -1.81
C LEU A 49 -7.45 -1.97 -2.32
N ASP A 50 -7.88 -0.74 -2.54
CA ASP A 50 -7.00 0.38 -2.89
C ASP A 50 -6.81 1.26 -1.66
N ILE A 51 -5.55 1.55 -1.32
CA ILE A 51 -5.22 2.41 -0.19
C ILE A 51 -4.61 3.69 -0.70
N GLN A 52 -5.42 4.72 -0.57
CA GLN A 52 -5.00 6.07 -0.85
C GLN A 52 -3.84 6.44 0.07
N ARG A 53 -2.76 6.95 -0.52
CA ARG A 53 -1.61 7.50 0.21
C ARG A 53 -0.93 6.48 1.15
N ALA A 54 -0.87 5.21 0.73
CA ALA A 54 -0.16 4.11 1.38
C ALA A 54 1.09 4.54 2.19
N TYR A 55 2.08 5.11 1.52
CA TYR A 55 3.35 5.49 2.16
C TYR A 55 3.21 6.57 3.24
N HIS A 56 2.19 7.43 3.16
CA HIS A 56 1.95 8.47 4.15
C HIS A 56 1.37 7.94 5.47
N HIS A 57 1.05 6.65 5.58
CA HIS A 57 0.74 6.05 6.87
C HIS A 57 2.00 5.76 7.71
N ILE A 58 3.17 5.69 7.07
CA ILE A 58 4.43 5.38 7.76
C ILE A 58 5.10 6.67 8.21
N ARG A 59 5.17 6.87 9.53
CA ARG A 59 5.88 7.99 10.15
C ARG A 59 7.39 7.78 10.08
N ILE A 60 8.11 8.82 9.70
CA ILE A 60 9.57 8.83 9.74
C ILE A 60 10.02 9.06 11.19
N HIS A 61 11.01 8.29 11.61
CA HIS A 61 11.62 8.45 12.92
C HIS A 61 12.16 9.89 13.09
N PRO A 62 11.92 10.58 14.22
CA PRO A 62 12.32 11.98 14.39
C PRO A 62 13.80 12.26 14.07
N ALA A 63 14.69 11.33 14.43
CA ALA A 63 16.13 11.45 14.16
C ALA A 63 16.50 11.39 12.67
N ASP A 64 15.62 10.91 11.79
CA ASP A 64 15.89 10.76 10.36
C ASP A 64 15.16 11.79 9.48
N ARG A 65 14.28 12.63 10.05
CA ARG A 65 13.48 13.62 9.29
C ARG A 65 14.32 14.63 8.53
N HIS A 66 15.37 15.13 9.16
CA HIS A 66 16.30 16.10 8.56
C HIS A 66 16.99 15.57 7.30
N LYS A 67 17.16 14.24 7.17
CA LYS A 67 17.75 13.61 5.97
C LYS A 67 16.83 13.68 4.76
N MET A 68 15.53 13.86 4.99
CA MET A 68 14.49 13.92 3.97
C MET A 68 14.03 15.36 3.73
N ALA A 69 14.81 16.35 4.16
CA ALA A 69 14.49 17.75 3.90
C ALA A 69 14.49 18.06 2.40
N ILE A 70 13.52 18.84 1.95
CA ILE A 70 13.45 19.39 0.60
C ILE A 70 13.60 20.90 0.66
N ILE A 71 14.36 21.43 -0.30
CA ILE A 71 14.53 22.87 -0.47
C ILE A 71 13.56 23.33 -1.56
N THR A 72 12.75 24.32 -1.22
CA THR A 72 11.83 24.99 -2.14
C THR A 72 12.13 26.49 -2.16
N ASN A 73 11.58 27.23 -3.12
CA ASN A 73 11.70 28.69 -3.18
C ASN A 73 11.09 29.40 -1.95
N PHE A 74 10.28 28.69 -1.16
CA PHE A 74 9.64 29.21 0.06
C PHE A 74 10.39 28.83 1.35
N GLY A 75 11.48 28.06 1.24
CA GLY A 75 12.24 27.58 2.38
C GLY A 75 12.47 26.07 2.35
N THR A 76 13.05 25.57 3.44
CA THR A 76 13.36 24.15 3.64
C THR A 76 12.25 23.49 4.45
N PHE A 77 11.75 22.35 3.98
CA PHE A 77 10.67 21.60 4.61
C PHE A 77 11.11 20.16 4.86
N GLU A 78 10.71 19.59 5.98
CA GLU A 78 10.99 18.20 6.34
C GLU A 78 9.74 17.32 6.22
N PHE A 79 9.91 16.10 5.71
CA PHE A 79 8.83 15.12 5.68
C PHE A 79 8.66 14.46 7.06
N VAL A 80 7.42 14.43 7.55
CA VAL A 80 7.03 13.71 8.78
C VAL A 80 6.63 12.26 8.46
N PHE A 81 6.12 12.03 7.26
CA PHE A 81 5.72 10.72 6.74
C PHE A 81 6.55 10.36 5.53
N MET A 82 6.68 9.07 5.25
CA MET A 82 7.56 8.57 4.21
C MET A 82 7.22 9.16 2.82
N PRO A 83 8.12 9.95 2.21
CA PRO A 83 7.89 10.51 0.88
C PRO A 83 8.11 9.46 -0.21
N PHE A 84 7.49 9.70 -1.36
CA PHE A 84 7.76 8.95 -2.58
C PHE A 84 9.22 9.15 -3.04
N GLY A 85 9.79 8.11 -3.67
CA GLY A 85 11.11 8.17 -4.28
C GLY A 85 12.26 7.69 -3.40
N LEU A 86 12.00 7.24 -2.16
CA LEU A 86 13.00 6.56 -1.34
C LEU A 86 13.19 5.11 -1.80
N SER A 87 14.45 4.69 -1.91
CA SER A 87 14.85 3.33 -2.33
C SER A 87 14.29 2.21 -1.45
N ASN A 88 14.08 2.48 -0.16
CA ASN A 88 13.56 1.49 0.81
C ASN A 88 12.04 1.63 1.07
N ALA A 89 11.34 2.54 0.39
CA ALA A 89 9.93 2.85 0.68
C ALA A 89 9.01 1.62 0.52
N ALA A 90 9.06 0.97 -0.64
CA ALA A 90 8.23 -0.20 -0.95
C ALA A 90 8.43 -1.34 0.06
N GLN A 91 9.68 -1.61 0.44
CA GLN A 91 10.01 -2.67 1.38
C GLN A 91 9.54 -2.36 2.81
N THR A 92 9.65 -1.10 3.22
CA THR A 92 9.16 -0.64 4.53
C THR A 92 7.63 -0.74 4.58
N TRP A 93 6.97 -0.34 3.49
CA TRP A 93 5.53 -0.49 3.32
C TRP A 93 5.07 -1.94 3.41
N MET A 94 5.75 -2.83 2.70
CA MET A 94 5.45 -4.24 2.71
C MET A 94 5.61 -4.87 4.08
N ARG A 95 6.70 -4.58 4.79
CA ARG A 95 6.86 -5.05 6.17
C ARG A 95 5.74 -4.55 7.06
N PHE A 96 5.42 -3.26 6.98
CA PHE A 96 4.34 -2.66 7.77
C PHE A 96 3.01 -3.37 7.53
N ILE A 97 2.64 -3.58 6.27
CA ILE A 97 1.36 -4.19 5.96
C ILE A 97 1.32 -5.70 6.28
N HIS A 98 2.43 -6.41 6.14
CA HIS A 98 2.49 -7.80 6.57
C HIS A 98 2.29 -7.96 8.09
N GLU A 99 2.80 -7.03 8.90
CA GLU A 99 2.54 -7.03 10.35
C GLU A 99 1.09 -6.68 10.68
N VAL A 100 0.52 -5.70 9.99
CA VAL A 100 -0.88 -5.29 10.15
C VAL A 100 -1.82 -6.44 9.75
N LEU A 101 -1.58 -7.11 8.63
CA LEU A 101 -2.43 -8.21 8.15
C LEU A 101 -2.08 -9.57 8.77
N ARG A 102 -1.20 -9.59 9.76
CA ARG A 102 -0.79 -10.84 10.39
C ARG A 102 -1.99 -11.51 11.06
N GLY A 103 -2.31 -12.73 10.63
CA GLY A 103 -3.49 -13.48 11.09
C GLY A 103 -4.66 -13.49 10.10
N PHE A 104 -4.55 -12.77 8.98
CA PHE A 104 -5.54 -12.78 7.91
C PHE A 104 -5.01 -13.54 6.68
N ASP A 105 -5.12 -14.87 6.70
CA ASP A 105 -4.57 -15.75 5.64
C ASP A 105 -5.29 -15.62 4.28
N TYR A 106 -6.38 -14.86 4.24
CA TYR A 106 -7.15 -14.54 3.04
C TYR A 106 -6.77 -13.20 2.41
N CYS A 107 -5.84 -12.46 3.03
CA CYS A 107 -5.34 -11.18 2.54
C CYS A 107 -3.98 -11.35 1.87
N PHE A 108 -3.91 -10.91 0.63
CA PHE A 108 -2.70 -10.94 -0.18
C PHE A 108 -2.29 -9.51 -0.51
N VAL A 109 -1.00 -9.21 -0.39
CA VAL A 109 -0.47 -7.88 -0.71
C VAL A 109 0.68 -8.01 -1.67
N TYR A 110 0.64 -7.19 -2.72
CA TYR A 110 1.69 -7.05 -3.70
C TYR A 110 1.96 -5.56 -3.94
N LEU A 111 3.05 -5.06 -3.36
CA LEU A 111 3.40 -3.64 -3.38
C LEU A 111 2.24 -2.77 -2.83
N ASP A 112 1.62 -1.99 -3.70
CA ASP A 112 0.51 -1.08 -3.37
C ASP A 112 -0.86 -1.75 -3.55
N ASP A 113 -0.94 -2.87 -4.26
CA ASP A 113 -2.17 -3.62 -4.48
C ASP A 113 -2.43 -4.60 -3.34
N ARG A 114 -3.64 -4.55 -2.78
CA ARG A 114 -4.11 -5.49 -1.77
C ARG A 114 -5.32 -6.25 -2.29
N LEU A 115 -5.37 -7.53 -1.98
CA LEU A 115 -6.33 -8.45 -2.53
C LEU A 115 -6.88 -9.34 -1.42
N ILE A 116 -8.18 -9.34 -1.25
CA ILE A 116 -8.88 -10.34 -0.46
C ILE A 116 -9.26 -11.45 -1.42
N ALA A 117 -8.89 -12.69 -1.13
CA ALA A 117 -9.25 -13.83 -1.97
C ALA A 117 -9.90 -14.96 -1.16
N SER A 118 -11.01 -15.49 -1.66
CA SER A 118 -11.84 -16.48 -0.97
C SER A 118 -12.38 -17.53 -1.94
N THR A 119 -12.77 -18.68 -1.39
CA THR A 119 -13.29 -19.83 -2.15
C THR A 119 -14.80 -19.78 -2.38
N ASP A 120 -15.52 -19.13 -1.47
CA ASP A 120 -16.98 -19.06 -1.47
C ASP A 120 -17.48 -17.67 -1.04
N ALA A 121 -18.69 -17.31 -1.46
CA ALA A 121 -19.23 -15.97 -1.31
C ALA A 121 -19.57 -15.61 0.14
N ASN A 122 -19.91 -16.61 0.97
CA ASN A 122 -20.29 -16.37 2.36
C ASN A 122 -19.05 -16.06 3.21
N SER A 123 -17.98 -16.85 3.05
CA SER A 123 -16.67 -16.57 3.65
C SER A 123 -16.13 -15.22 3.17
N HIS A 124 -16.27 -14.90 1.88
CA HIS A 124 -15.79 -13.62 1.34
C HIS A 124 -16.46 -12.42 2.02
N LYS A 125 -17.79 -12.43 2.18
CA LYS A 125 -18.51 -11.37 2.90
C LYS A 125 -18.03 -11.20 4.34
N LYS A 126 -17.73 -12.32 5.02
CA LYS A 126 -17.18 -12.28 6.38
C LYS A 126 -15.78 -11.67 6.39
N HIS A 127 -14.90 -12.09 5.48
CA HIS A 127 -13.55 -11.54 5.34
C HIS A 127 -13.56 -10.03 5.05
N ASP A 128 -14.44 -9.56 4.18
CA ASP A 128 -14.63 -8.14 3.89
C ASP A 128 -15.06 -7.35 5.13
N THR A 129 -15.97 -7.92 5.93
CA THR A 129 -16.48 -7.31 7.16
C THR A 129 -15.40 -7.26 8.25
N ASP A 130 -14.64 -8.33 8.43
CA ASP A 130 -13.55 -8.41 9.42
C ASP A 130 -12.47 -7.35 9.13
N LEU A 131 -12.14 -7.12 7.85
CA LEU A 131 -11.21 -6.08 7.44
C LEU A 131 -11.78 -4.66 7.60
N ALA A 132 -13.08 -4.47 7.35
CA ALA A 132 -13.73 -3.19 7.57
C ALA A 132 -13.67 -2.80 9.05
N LEU A 133 -13.97 -3.74 9.94
CA LEU A 133 -13.87 -3.55 11.39
C LEU A 133 -12.43 -3.25 11.82
N MET A 134 -11.44 -3.91 11.24
CA MET A 134 -10.03 -3.61 11.50
C MET A 134 -9.66 -2.19 11.06
N SER A 135 -10.23 -1.70 9.96
CA SER A 135 -9.97 -0.33 9.48
C SER A 135 -10.58 0.75 10.35
N ASP A 136 -11.71 0.45 11.00
CA ASP A 136 -12.38 1.34 11.94
C ASP A 136 -11.74 1.28 13.34
N ALA A 137 -11.11 0.17 13.69
CA ALA A 137 -10.27 0.04 14.87
C ALA A 137 -9.00 0.89 14.69
N SER A 138 -9.11 2.16 15.10
CA SER A 138 -8.09 3.21 15.15
C SER A 138 -6.74 2.84 15.80
N ASP A 139 -6.63 1.64 16.37
CA ASP A 139 -5.51 1.16 17.17
C ASP A 139 -4.25 0.80 16.36
N PHE A 140 -4.37 0.60 15.03
CA PHE A 140 -3.21 0.25 14.19
C PHE A 140 -2.44 1.45 13.62
N GLY A 141 -2.80 2.69 13.96
CA GLY A 141 -2.13 3.88 13.42
C GLY A 141 -2.38 4.11 11.92
N LEU A 142 -3.29 3.35 11.31
CA LEU A 142 -3.89 3.61 10.00
C LEU A 142 -4.92 4.74 10.16
N GLY A 143 -4.42 5.93 10.49
CA GLY A 143 -5.23 7.12 10.58
C GLY A 143 -5.91 7.41 9.24
N ALA A 144 -7.21 7.10 9.21
CA ALA A 144 -8.26 7.62 8.35
C ALA A 144 -8.21 7.26 6.85
N SER A 145 -9.35 6.70 6.43
CA SER A 145 -9.87 6.59 5.05
C SER A 145 -9.34 5.42 4.22
N LEU A 146 -9.57 4.19 4.69
CA LEU A 146 -10.13 3.17 3.80
C LEU A 146 -11.51 3.69 3.35
N ARG A 147 -11.52 4.62 2.40
CA ARG A 147 -12.70 4.78 1.55
C ARG A 147 -12.76 3.46 0.83
N TYR A 148 -13.61 2.55 1.31
CA TYR A 148 -14.23 1.57 0.46
C TYR A 148 -15.01 2.38 -0.58
N PRO A 149 -14.55 2.56 -1.85
CA PRO A 149 -15.55 2.74 -2.86
C PRO A 149 -16.33 1.43 -2.81
N THR A 150 -17.59 1.52 -2.39
CA THR A 150 -18.61 0.51 -2.58
C THR A 150 -18.87 0.37 -4.09
N THR A 151 -17.84 0.07 -4.86
CA THR A 151 -17.98 -0.51 -6.18
C THR A 151 -17.76 -1.98 -5.92
N PHE A 152 -18.87 -2.68 -5.64
CA PHE A 152 -19.01 -4.11 -5.84
C PHE A 152 -18.75 -4.41 -7.33
N GLY A 153 -17.50 -4.24 -7.74
CA GLY A 153 -16.96 -4.73 -8.99
C GLY A 153 -16.44 -6.12 -8.71
N THR A 154 -17.36 -7.07 -8.54
CA THR A 154 -17.04 -8.48 -8.60
C THR A 154 -16.36 -8.69 -9.96
N MET A 155 -15.03 -8.69 -9.99
CA MET A 155 -14.28 -9.07 -11.18
C MET A 155 -14.38 -10.58 -11.28
N ILE A 156 -15.53 -11.05 -11.79
CA ILE A 156 -15.69 -12.42 -12.25
C ILE A 156 -14.74 -12.53 -13.43
N LEU A 157 -13.53 -13.05 -13.18
CA LEU A 157 -12.65 -13.55 -14.24
C LEU A 157 -13.39 -14.72 -14.90
N ARG A 158 -14.19 -14.41 -15.93
CA ARG A 158 -14.73 -15.43 -16.82
C ARG A 158 -13.57 -15.96 -17.64
N ASN A 159 -13.20 -17.19 -17.34
CA ASN A 159 -12.31 -18.02 -18.13
C ASN A 159 -12.83 -18.04 -19.58
N ARG A 160 -12.16 -17.34 -20.51
CA ARG A 160 -12.43 -17.51 -21.94
C ARG A 160 -11.56 -18.64 -22.45
N ILE A 161 -12.02 -19.86 -22.18
CA ILE A 161 -11.62 -21.05 -22.93
C ILE A 161 -12.87 -21.62 -23.59
N ASN A 162 -12.78 -21.81 -24.91
CA ASN A 162 -13.68 -22.49 -25.85
C ASN A 162 -14.68 -21.61 -26.62
N GLY A 163 -14.49 -21.58 -27.94
CA GLY A 163 -15.37 -20.99 -28.95
C GLY A 163 -14.57 -20.36 -30.08
#